data_AF-A0A9P8JUF7-F1
#
_entry.id   AF-A0A9P8JUF7-F1
#
_cell.length_a   1.000
_cell.length_b   1.000
_cell.length_c   1.000
_cell.angle_alpha   90.00
_cell.angle_beta   90.00
_cell.angle_gamma   90.00
#
_symmetry.space_group_name_H-M   'P 1'
#
loop_
_entity.id
_entity.type
_entity.pdbx_description
1 polymer ?
#
loop_
_entity_poly.entity_id
_entity_poly.type
_entity_poly.pdbx_seq_one_letter_code
_entity_poly.pdbx_strand_id
1 'polypeptide(L)'
;MALQALRDELVYYYGYSQGRAFSISDLFSRTSAKILSQMTSFMTLPLPLLSFLAVPFFGSSSTTISLAFFLLTWVTLVSTHNPLYLELVGTLAIKIIFFLLPSLTVLGFDSLIPSLSASIKSRGAAQLPTQLSSRRLRNVIFVSVSNVTFSVLVQGLCDYVLTEVLNIRSAIRVSKIPPAPWPTMVKEVLYGLVCRGLLHYFIHRDILHASPRDSILARWHSDWAHSLRHTFSLASAYDHPVCHLLTDWAPLYLSTLFFRFHVLTWYILTAIISLEQFFIFSGYSVLPSQILLAGMARRTDSHYVTGGKGNYGNWGVLDWIFGTGCPGDADVVDDVQDEVDKRGVKQRASNMIGDAGERIRKSNDSVRPSIKITQDLEDDTHILRRHQDLHPKVGEEAKDKQHEL
;
A
#
# COMPACT_ATOMS: atom_id res chain seq x y z
N MET A 1 -10.64 73.75 10.30
CA MET A 1 -9.92 72.85 9.36
C MET A 1 -9.13 71.76 10.06
N ALA A 2 -8.30 72.04 11.08
CA ALA A 2 -7.51 71.01 11.78
C ALA A 2 -8.33 69.93 12.52
N LEU A 3 -9.46 70.30 13.14
CA LEU A 3 -10.30 69.35 13.88
C LEU A 3 -11.02 68.34 12.98
N GLN A 4 -11.31 68.75 11.74
CA GLN A 4 -12.00 67.92 10.75
C GLN A 4 -11.04 66.90 10.13
N ALA A 5 -9.81 67.34 9.83
CA ALA A 5 -8.74 66.44 9.41
C ALA A 5 -8.43 65.37 10.46
N LEU A 6 -8.40 65.74 11.75
CA LEU A 6 -8.14 64.79 12.84
C LEU A 6 -9.29 63.79 13.06
N ARG A 7 -10.55 64.23 12.86
CA ARG A 7 -11.71 63.33 12.86
C ARG A 7 -11.65 62.34 11.70
N ASP A 8 -11.31 62.81 10.50
CA ASP A 8 -11.25 61.96 9.32
C ASP A 8 -10.08 60.97 9.40
N GLU A 9 -8.97 61.37 10.02
CA GLU A 9 -7.83 60.50 10.32
C GLU A 9 -8.19 59.43 11.36
N LEU A 10 -8.91 59.78 12.42
CA LEU A 10 -9.39 58.82 13.42
C LEU A 10 -10.41 57.84 12.83
N VAL A 11 -11.32 58.30 11.98
CA VAL A 11 -12.28 57.43 11.27
C VAL A 11 -11.55 56.51 10.29
N TYR A 12 -10.52 57.02 9.59
CA TYR A 12 -9.67 56.22 8.71
C TYR A 12 -8.91 55.14 9.48
N TYR A 13 -8.25 55.47 10.59
CA TYR A 13 -7.54 54.48 11.41
C TYR A 13 -8.48 53.51 12.13
N TYR A 14 -9.67 53.96 12.53
CA TYR A 14 -10.70 53.10 13.09
C TYR A 14 -11.21 52.09 12.04
N GLY A 15 -11.54 52.55 10.82
CA GLY A 15 -11.91 51.68 9.70
C GLY A 15 -10.78 50.75 9.26
N TYR A 16 -9.54 51.23 9.24
CA TYR A 16 -8.33 50.44 8.96
C TYR A 16 -8.11 49.36 10.03
N SER A 17 -8.36 49.68 11.31
CA SER A 17 -8.25 48.74 12.43
C SER A 17 -9.37 47.69 12.43
N GLN A 18 -10.57 48.03 11.97
CA GLN A 18 -11.67 47.07 11.78
C GLN A 18 -11.45 46.16 10.56
N GLY A 19 -10.88 46.66 9.47
CA GLY A 19 -10.48 45.84 8.32
C GLY A 19 -9.31 44.88 8.62
N ARG A 20 -8.54 45.17 9.69
CA ARG A 20 -7.44 44.33 10.21
C ARG A 20 -7.79 43.63 11.51
N ALA A 21 -9.04 43.72 12.00
CA ALA A 21 -9.52 42.95 13.13
C ALA A 21 -9.55 41.48 12.70
N PHE A 22 -8.39 40.86 12.89
CA PHE A 22 -8.04 39.49 12.58
C PHE A 22 -8.96 38.58 13.41
N SER A 23 -10.16 38.32 12.90
CA SER A 23 -11.07 37.42 13.57
C SER A 23 -10.43 36.03 13.56
N ILE A 24 -10.23 35.47 14.76
CA ILE A 24 -9.74 34.10 14.94
C ILE A 24 -10.62 33.10 14.15
N SER A 25 -11.90 33.45 13.93
CA SER A 25 -12.80 32.68 13.07
C SER A 25 -12.44 32.73 11.58
N ASP A 26 -11.85 33.82 11.06
CA ASP A 26 -11.43 33.93 9.66
C ASP A 26 -10.08 33.23 9.41
N LEU A 27 -9.20 33.20 10.42
CA LEU A 27 -8.03 32.33 10.41
C LEU A 27 -8.45 30.86 10.44
N PHE A 28 -9.39 30.47 11.31
CA PHE A 28 -9.90 29.10 11.37
C PHE A 28 -10.69 28.72 10.12
N SER A 29 -11.48 29.61 9.51
CA SER A 29 -12.26 29.33 8.31
C SER A 29 -11.38 29.24 7.06
N ARG A 30 -10.36 30.10 6.91
CA ARG A 30 -9.39 30.02 5.81
C ARG A 30 -8.47 28.83 5.97
N THR A 31 -8.08 28.51 7.21
CA THR A 31 -7.27 27.33 7.50
C THR A 31 -8.10 26.07 7.35
N SER A 32 -9.36 26.05 7.78
CA SER A 32 -10.25 24.90 7.59
C SER A 32 -10.65 24.73 6.13
N ALA A 33 -10.88 25.79 5.35
CA ALA A 33 -11.14 25.69 3.91
C ALA A 33 -9.88 25.27 3.13
N LYS A 34 -8.69 25.72 3.54
CA LYS A 34 -7.42 25.22 3.01
C LYS A 34 -7.19 23.75 3.39
N ILE A 35 -7.47 23.36 4.63
CA ILE A 35 -7.40 21.97 5.08
C ILE A 35 -8.44 21.14 4.33
N LEU A 36 -9.68 21.60 4.18
CA LEU A 36 -10.75 20.88 3.51
C LEU A 36 -10.44 20.72 2.02
N SER A 37 -9.98 21.77 1.33
CA SER A 37 -9.53 21.69 -0.06
C SER A 37 -8.28 20.83 -0.23
N GLN A 38 -7.33 20.87 0.72
CA GLN A 38 -6.21 19.93 0.77
C GLN A 38 -6.69 18.50 1.03
N MET A 39 -7.68 18.28 1.91
CA MET A 39 -8.28 16.98 2.19
C MET A 39 -9.04 16.44 0.97
N THR A 40 -9.77 17.29 0.24
CA THR A 40 -10.41 16.94 -1.03
C THR A 40 -9.35 16.61 -2.10
N SER A 41 -8.22 17.30 -2.09
CA SER A 41 -7.05 16.97 -2.94
C SER A 41 -6.41 15.62 -2.52
N PHE A 42 -6.25 15.36 -1.22
CA PHE A 42 -5.83 14.07 -0.65
C PHE A 42 -6.82 12.93 -0.98
N MET A 43 -8.10 13.22 -1.17
CA MET A 43 -9.13 12.24 -1.56
C MET A 43 -9.19 12.00 -3.08
N THR A 44 -8.69 12.93 -3.90
CA THR A 44 -8.66 12.80 -5.37
C THR A 44 -7.33 12.28 -5.92
N LEU A 45 -6.22 12.47 -5.19
CA LEU A 45 -4.90 11.88 -5.45
C LEU A 45 -4.84 10.34 -5.49
N PRO A 46 -5.61 9.58 -4.68
CA PRO A 46 -5.52 8.12 -4.67
C PRO A 46 -6.08 7.50 -5.94
N LEU A 47 -6.95 8.17 -6.69
CA LEU A 47 -7.62 7.57 -7.87
C LEU A 47 -6.64 7.17 -9.00
N PRO A 48 -5.76 8.05 -9.50
CA PRO A 48 -4.75 7.67 -10.50
C PRO A 48 -3.69 6.72 -9.94
N LEU A 49 -3.35 6.84 -8.65
CA LEU A 49 -2.37 5.96 -8.00
C LEU A 49 -2.91 4.54 -7.76
N LEU A 50 -4.15 4.40 -7.26
CA LEU A 50 -4.86 3.12 -7.17
C LEU A 50 -5.04 2.52 -8.54
N SER A 51 -5.41 3.31 -9.55
CA SER A 51 -5.56 2.80 -10.93
C SER A 51 -4.24 2.26 -11.46
N PHE A 52 -3.12 2.98 -11.25
CA PHE A 52 -1.78 2.51 -11.63
C PHE A 52 -1.35 1.24 -10.88
N LEU A 53 -1.59 1.18 -9.57
CA LEU A 53 -1.29 0.02 -8.74
C LEU A 53 -2.22 -1.17 -9.01
N ALA A 54 -3.42 -0.93 -9.57
CA ALA A 54 -4.41 -1.94 -9.93
C ALA A 54 -4.22 -2.53 -11.34
N VAL A 55 -3.56 -1.80 -12.26
CA VAL A 55 -3.29 -2.26 -13.64
C VAL A 55 -2.64 -3.67 -13.72
N PRO A 56 -1.69 -4.07 -12.84
CA PRO A 56 -1.13 -5.43 -12.87
C PRO A 56 -2.10 -6.53 -12.43
N PHE A 57 -3.16 -6.20 -11.68
CA PHE A 57 -4.06 -7.18 -11.07
C PHE A 57 -5.32 -7.44 -11.90
N PHE A 58 -5.68 -6.55 -12.83
CA PHE A 58 -6.93 -6.63 -13.61
C PHE A 58 -6.70 -6.69 -15.14
N GLY A 59 -5.74 -7.51 -15.56
CA GLY A 59 -5.37 -7.66 -16.97
C GLY A 59 -6.48 -8.25 -17.86
N SER A 60 -7.15 -7.38 -18.62
CA SER A 60 -7.86 -7.71 -19.87
C SER A 60 -7.70 -6.54 -20.86
N SER A 61 -8.33 -6.58 -22.04
CA SER A 61 -8.30 -5.53 -23.10
C SER A 61 -8.53 -4.08 -22.61
N SER A 62 -9.02 -3.92 -21.38
CA SER A 62 -9.06 -2.68 -20.59
C SER A 62 -7.68 -2.06 -20.29
N THR A 63 -6.58 -2.82 -20.38
CA THR A 63 -5.23 -2.38 -19.96
C THR A 63 -4.74 -1.15 -20.72
N THR A 64 -4.98 -1.07 -22.03
CA THR A 64 -4.61 0.11 -22.84
C THR A 64 -5.44 1.34 -22.47
N ILE A 65 -6.73 1.14 -22.18
CA ILE A 65 -7.64 2.21 -21.76
C ILE A 65 -7.25 2.70 -20.36
N SER A 66 -6.99 1.79 -19.41
CA SER A 66 -6.50 2.11 -18.08
C SER A 66 -5.15 2.83 -18.11
N LEU A 67 -4.24 2.44 -19.00
CA LEU A 67 -2.97 3.12 -19.18
C LEU A 67 -3.14 4.53 -19.78
N ALA A 68 -4.05 4.69 -20.75
CA ALA A 68 -4.37 5.99 -21.33
C ALA A 68 -4.98 6.94 -20.28
N PHE A 69 -5.94 6.46 -19.49
CA PHE A 69 -6.49 7.23 -18.36
C PHE A 69 -5.42 7.59 -17.34
N PHE A 70 -4.58 6.63 -16.96
CA PHE A 70 -3.45 6.89 -16.07
C PHE A 70 -2.53 7.97 -16.62
N LEU A 71 -2.14 7.89 -17.89
CA LEU A 71 -1.26 8.87 -18.53
C LEU A 71 -1.90 10.26 -18.56
N LEU A 72 -3.17 10.37 -18.95
CA LEU A 72 -3.89 11.64 -18.99
C LEU A 72 -3.99 12.27 -17.59
N THR A 73 -4.35 11.47 -16.58
CA THR A 73 -4.44 11.96 -15.21
C THR A 73 -3.06 12.29 -14.64
N TRP A 74 -2.02 11.50 -14.95
CA TRP A 74 -0.64 11.76 -14.53
C TRP A 74 -0.11 13.07 -15.10
N VAL A 75 -0.24 13.27 -16.41
CA VAL A 75 0.20 14.50 -17.09
C VAL A 75 -0.54 15.72 -16.53
N THR A 76 -1.85 15.59 -16.29
CA THR A 76 -2.66 16.65 -15.68
C THR A 76 -2.16 16.95 -14.26
N LEU A 77 -1.94 15.91 -13.45
CA LEU A 77 -1.49 16.04 -12.06
C LEU A 77 -0.13 16.74 -11.98
N VAL A 78 0.85 16.29 -12.77
CA VAL A 78 2.20 16.89 -12.82
C VAL A 78 2.19 18.30 -13.39
N SER A 79 1.24 18.63 -14.28
CA SER A 79 1.13 19.97 -14.84
C SER A 79 0.44 20.97 -13.90
N THR A 80 -0.36 20.49 -12.95
CA THR A 80 -1.19 21.33 -12.06
C THR A 80 -0.56 21.57 -10.70
N HIS A 81 0.38 20.72 -10.27
CA HIS A 81 0.96 20.77 -8.93
C HIS A 81 2.48 20.98 -8.96
N ASN A 82 3.00 21.63 -7.92
CA ASN A 82 4.43 21.77 -7.71
C ASN A 82 5.08 20.38 -7.50
N PRO A 83 6.26 20.10 -8.07
CA PRO A 83 7.01 18.86 -7.80
C PRO A 83 7.15 18.49 -6.32
N LEU A 84 7.48 19.45 -5.45
CA LEU A 84 7.61 19.24 -4.00
C LEU A 84 6.27 18.87 -3.36
N TYR A 85 5.17 19.47 -3.85
CA TYR A 85 3.84 19.09 -3.39
C TYR A 85 3.55 17.63 -3.72
N LEU A 86 3.80 17.21 -4.96
CA LEU A 86 3.58 15.83 -5.38
C LEU A 86 4.41 14.88 -4.55
N GLU A 87 5.71 15.14 -4.42
CA GLU A 87 6.61 14.33 -3.60
C GLU A 87 6.10 14.16 -2.16
N LEU A 88 5.85 15.25 -1.43
CA LEU A 88 5.53 15.17 0.00
C LEU A 88 4.11 14.63 0.24
N VAL A 89 3.12 15.17 -0.47
CA VAL A 89 1.72 14.79 -0.30
C VAL A 89 1.48 13.37 -0.79
N GLY A 90 2.10 12.99 -1.91
CA GLY A 90 2.05 11.62 -2.42
C GLY A 90 2.71 10.62 -1.47
N THR A 91 3.88 10.95 -0.92
CA THR A 91 4.56 10.10 0.07
C THR A 91 3.70 9.92 1.33
N LEU A 92 3.14 11.01 1.86
CA LEU A 92 2.27 10.95 3.03
C LEU A 92 1.00 10.15 2.73
N ALA A 93 0.37 10.35 1.58
CA ALA A 93 -0.82 9.59 1.17
C ALA A 93 -0.54 8.09 1.08
N ILE A 94 0.59 7.69 0.47
CA ILE A 94 1.02 6.29 0.43
C ILE A 94 1.22 5.73 1.83
N LYS A 95 1.95 6.43 2.71
CA LYS A 95 2.16 5.99 4.09
C LYS A 95 0.86 5.92 4.89
N ILE A 96 -0.10 6.79 4.64
CA ILE A 96 -1.43 6.73 5.25
C ILE A 96 -2.16 5.46 4.80
N ILE A 97 -2.27 5.23 3.48
CA ILE A 97 -3.06 4.14 2.90
C ILE A 97 -2.44 2.78 3.19
N PHE A 98 -1.13 2.64 3.04
CA PHE A 98 -0.44 1.35 3.06
C PHE A 98 0.20 1.02 4.41
N PHE A 99 0.27 1.97 5.35
CA PHE A 99 0.85 1.72 6.68
C PHE A 99 -0.03 2.21 7.83
N LEU A 100 -0.32 3.52 7.95
CA LEU A 100 -1.00 4.05 9.14
C LEU A 100 -2.43 3.55 9.28
N LEU A 101 -3.24 3.66 8.22
CA LEU A 101 -4.62 3.20 8.21
C LEU A 101 -4.70 1.70 8.55
N PRO A 102 -4.03 0.78 7.83
CA PRO A 102 -4.11 -0.65 8.16
C PRO A 102 -3.57 -0.96 9.56
N SER A 103 -2.48 -0.30 10.00
CA SER A 103 -1.94 -0.50 11.35
C SER A 103 -2.90 -0.07 12.45
N LEU A 104 -3.58 1.07 12.28
CA LEU A 104 -4.57 1.57 13.24
C LEU A 104 -5.84 0.71 13.24
N THR A 105 -6.28 0.22 12.09
CA THR A 105 -7.41 -0.71 11.98
C THR A 105 -7.12 -2.01 12.71
N VAL A 106 -5.95 -2.61 12.48
CA VAL A 106 -5.50 -3.84 13.15
C VAL A 106 -5.34 -3.62 14.65
N LEU A 107 -4.76 -2.49 15.08
CA LEU A 107 -4.66 -2.14 16.49
C LEU A 107 -6.05 -2.01 17.15
N GLY A 108 -7.00 -1.38 16.45
CA GLY A 108 -8.38 -1.28 16.89
C GLY A 108 -9.03 -2.66 17.06
N PHE A 109 -8.86 -3.53 16.06
CA PHE A 109 -9.33 -4.92 16.13
C PHE A 109 -8.72 -5.68 17.32
N ASP A 110 -7.41 -5.60 17.52
CA ASP A 110 -6.70 -6.23 18.64
C ASP A 110 -7.19 -5.73 20.01
N SER A 111 -7.60 -4.46 20.08
CA SER A 111 -8.07 -3.83 21.32
C SER A 111 -9.56 -4.11 21.59
N LEU A 112 -10.39 -4.23 20.56
CA LEU A 112 -11.84 -4.44 20.68
C LEU A 112 -12.21 -5.92 20.85
N ILE A 113 -11.49 -6.84 20.19
CA ILE A 113 -11.79 -8.28 20.20
C ILE A 113 -10.50 -9.08 20.50
N PRO A 114 -9.92 -8.94 21.70
CA PRO A 114 -8.61 -9.51 22.03
C PRO A 114 -8.59 -11.05 21.99
N SER A 115 -9.71 -11.72 22.27
CA SER A 115 -9.81 -13.19 22.24
C SER A 115 -9.66 -13.75 20.82
N LEU A 116 -10.28 -13.10 19.83
CA LEU A 116 -10.18 -13.48 18.42
C LEU A 116 -8.81 -13.08 17.85
N SER A 117 -8.30 -11.90 18.20
CA SER A 117 -6.97 -11.50 17.77
C SER A 117 -5.89 -12.46 18.30
N ALA A 118 -5.97 -12.87 19.56
CA ALA A 118 -5.04 -13.85 20.12
C ALA A 118 -5.02 -15.16 19.33
N SER A 119 -6.15 -15.68 18.84
CA SER A 119 -6.14 -16.96 18.12
C SER A 119 -5.43 -16.89 16.75
N ILE A 120 -5.30 -15.70 16.17
CA ILE A 120 -4.66 -15.47 14.87
C ILE A 120 -3.27 -14.84 14.98
N LYS A 121 -2.77 -14.59 16.20
CA LYS A 121 -1.40 -14.08 16.43
C LYS A 121 -0.43 -15.21 16.72
N SER A 122 0.80 -15.05 16.23
CA SER A 122 1.85 -16.07 16.33
C SER A 122 2.21 -16.46 17.78
N ARG A 123 2.10 -15.53 18.74
CA ARG A 123 2.30 -15.79 20.19
C ARG A 123 1.04 -15.59 21.03
N GLY A 124 -0.12 -15.63 20.41
CA GLY A 124 -1.38 -15.49 21.11
C GLY A 124 -1.51 -14.19 21.91
N ALA A 125 -2.00 -14.31 23.14
CA ALA A 125 -2.27 -13.17 24.01
C ALA A 125 -1.02 -12.36 24.41
N ALA A 126 0.19 -12.93 24.29
CA ALA A 126 1.44 -12.26 24.62
C ALA A 126 1.83 -11.15 23.62
N GLN A 127 1.30 -11.20 22.39
CA GLN A 127 1.49 -10.18 21.34
C GLN A 127 0.35 -9.16 21.27
N LEU A 128 -0.58 -9.19 22.21
CA LEU A 128 -1.67 -8.22 22.22
C LEU A 128 -1.18 -6.86 22.72
N PRO A 129 -1.52 -5.75 22.04
CA PRO A 129 -1.23 -4.41 22.50
C PRO A 129 -1.87 -4.08 23.87
N THR A 130 -2.89 -4.84 24.28
CA THR A 130 -3.56 -4.72 25.59
C THR A 130 -2.65 -5.10 26.77
N GLN A 131 -1.53 -5.77 26.52
CA GLN A 131 -0.47 -5.98 27.52
C GLN A 131 0.19 -4.66 27.97
N LEU A 132 0.08 -3.60 27.14
CA LEU A 132 0.56 -2.27 27.47
C LEU A 132 -0.53 -1.49 28.23
N SER A 133 -0.11 -0.67 29.21
CA SER A 133 -1.03 0.27 29.84
C SER A 133 -1.60 1.25 28.83
N SER A 134 -2.83 1.72 29.02
CA SER A 134 -3.49 2.63 28.06
C SER A 134 -2.68 3.91 27.82
N ARG A 135 -1.98 4.42 28.85
CA ARG A 135 -1.07 5.57 28.72
C ARG A 135 0.09 5.25 27.77
N ARG A 136 0.69 4.07 27.94
CA ARG A 136 1.82 3.63 27.11
C ARG A 136 1.38 3.36 25.66
N LEU A 137 0.22 2.75 25.46
CA LEU A 137 -0.30 2.51 24.13
C LEU A 137 -0.58 3.82 23.38
N ARG A 138 -1.20 4.82 24.05
CA ARG A 138 -1.37 6.16 23.46
C ARG A 138 -0.04 6.82 23.10
N ASN A 139 0.99 6.64 23.94
CA ASN A 139 2.33 7.15 23.64
C ASN A 139 2.90 6.50 22.38
N VAL A 140 2.76 5.18 22.25
CA VAL A 140 3.20 4.46 21.04
C VAL A 140 2.48 4.99 19.81
N ILE A 141 1.15 5.10 19.84
CA ILE A 141 0.37 5.65 18.73
C ILE A 141 0.85 7.05 18.35
N PHE A 142 0.98 7.94 19.34
CA PHE A 142 1.38 9.32 19.11
C PHE A 142 2.77 9.41 18.50
N VAL A 143 3.76 8.70 19.07
CA VAL A 143 5.14 8.69 18.58
C VAL A 143 5.22 8.08 17.18
N SER A 144 4.58 6.94 16.92
CA SER A 144 4.60 6.30 15.60
C SER A 144 3.99 7.19 14.51
N VAL A 145 2.84 7.82 14.77
CA VAL A 145 2.21 8.75 13.82
C VAL A 145 3.07 10.00 13.62
N SER A 146 3.67 10.51 14.70
CA SER A 146 4.58 11.66 14.65
C SER A 146 5.83 11.34 13.85
N ASN A 147 6.44 10.18 14.04
CA ASN A 147 7.61 9.71 13.30
C ASN A 147 7.34 9.58 11.80
N VAL A 148 6.19 8.99 11.43
CA VAL A 148 5.76 8.93 10.02
C VAL A 148 5.62 10.32 9.42
N THR A 149 4.96 11.24 10.11
CA THR A 149 4.78 12.62 9.62
C THR A 149 6.11 13.36 9.56
N PHE A 150 6.93 13.22 10.61
CA PHE A 150 8.24 13.86 10.73
C PHE A 150 9.20 13.39 9.63
N SER A 151 9.16 12.12 9.24
CA SER A 151 9.97 11.61 8.12
C SER A 151 9.65 12.31 6.79
N VAL A 152 8.37 12.64 6.54
CA VAL A 152 7.97 13.42 5.35
C VAL A 152 8.39 14.89 5.47
N LEU A 153 8.34 15.48 6.67
CA LEU A 153 8.81 16.85 6.88
C LEU A 153 10.33 16.96 6.67
N VAL A 154 11.10 16.00 7.19
CA VAL A 154 12.55 15.93 6.98
C VAL A 154 12.88 15.73 5.51
N GLN A 155 12.10 14.92 4.79
CA GLN A 155 12.23 14.80 3.34
C GLN A 155 12.07 16.15 2.61
N GLY A 156 11.05 16.92 2.97
CA GLY A 156 10.85 18.26 2.39
C GLY A 156 11.97 19.24 2.75
N LEU A 157 12.48 19.16 3.98
CA LEU A 157 13.63 19.96 4.40
C LEU A 157 14.90 19.58 3.62
N CYS A 158 15.15 18.29 3.41
CA CYS A 158 16.27 17.82 2.61
C CYS A 158 16.15 18.30 1.16
N ASP A 159 14.97 18.22 0.55
CA ASP A 159 14.77 18.70 -0.82
C ASP A 159 14.97 20.21 -0.93
N TYR A 160 14.46 20.98 0.03
CA TYR A 160 14.70 22.43 0.13
C TYR A 160 16.19 22.76 0.25
N VAL A 161 16.93 22.07 1.12
CA VAL A 161 18.37 22.29 1.27
C VAL A 161 19.12 21.93 -0.01
N LEU A 162 18.77 20.81 -0.66
CA LEU A 162 19.40 20.43 -1.92
C LEU A 162 19.15 21.49 -3.00
N THR A 163 17.91 21.93 -3.17
CA THR A 163 17.50 22.80 -4.28
C THR A 163 17.82 24.27 -4.06
N GLU A 164 17.49 24.82 -2.90
CA GLU A 164 17.56 26.27 -2.62
C GLU A 164 18.89 26.68 -1.97
N VAL A 165 19.52 25.81 -1.18
CA VAL A 165 20.78 26.14 -0.48
C VAL A 165 21.98 25.65 -1.28
N LEU A 166 21.96 24.40 -1.75
CA LEU A 166 23.08 23.76 -2.42
C LEU A 166 23.03 23.89 -3.95
N ASN A 167 21.92 24.35 -4.53
CA ASN A 167 21.69 24.41 -5.98
C ASN A 167 21.87 23.05 -6.69
N ILE A 168 21.58 21.95 -5.98
CA ILE A 168 21.56 20.58 -6.47
C ILE A 168 20.13 20.23 -6.88
N ARG A 169 19.97 19.42 -7.93
CA ARG A 169 18.66 18.94 -8.36
C ARG A 169 18.01 18.10 -7.25
N SER A 170 16.70 18.26 -7.07
CA SER A 170 15.85 17.45 -6.19
C SER A 170 16.22 15.96 -6.23
N ALA A 171 16.16 15.31 -5.06
CA ALA A 171 16.48 13.90 -4.90
C ALA A 171 15.54 13.01 -5.72
N ILE A 172 14.26 13.36 -5.74
CA ILE A 172 13.20 12.61 -6.42
C ILE A 172 12.84 13.32 -7.72
N ARG A 173 12.92 12.58 -8.83
CA ARG A 173 12.59 13.15 -10.14
C ARG A 173 11.09 13.11 -10.37
N VAL A 174 10.46 14.28 -10.47
CA VAL A 174 9.07 14.43 -10.91
C VAL A 174 9.06 14.84 -12.39
N SER A 175 8.46 14.02 -13.26
CA SER A 175 8.32 14.35 -14.68
C SER A 175 6.99 13.89 -15.28
N LYS A 176 6.53 14.60 -16.32
CA LYS A 176 5.28 14.29 -17.04
C LYS A 176 5.34 12.99 -17.83
N ILE A 177 6.54 12.61 -18.28
CA ILE A 177 6.79 11.35 -18.96
C ILE A 177 7.03 10.31 -17.86
N PRO A 178 6.10 9.39 -17.59
CA PRO A 178 6.37 8.33 -16.63
C PRO A 178 7.49 7.43 -17.20
N PRO A 179 8.31 6.82 -16.33
CA PRO A 179 9.29 5.83 -16.77
C PRO A 179 8.60 4.72 -17.56
N ALA A 180 9.29 4.18 -18.56
CA ALA A 180 8.77 3.10 -19.38
C ALA A 180 8.28 1.95 -18.48
N PRO A 181 7.03 1.46 -18.67
CA PRO A 181 6.23 0.89 -17.60
C PRO A 181 6.98 -0.16 -16.78
N TRP A 182 7.53 -1.23 -17.36
CA TRP A 182 8.08 -2.31 -16.52
C TRP A 182 9.59 -2.50 -16.44
N PRO A 183 10.37 -2.58 -17.54
CA PRO A 183 11.76 -3.02 -17.40
C PRO A 183 12.63 -2.08 -16.56
N THR A 184 12.40 -0.78 -16.65
CA THR A 184 13.17 0.22 -15.91
C THR A 184 12.67 0.36 -14.48
N MET A 185 11.36 0.49 -14.26
CA MET A 185 10.79 0.65 -12.92
C MET A 185 11.07 -0.57 -12.04
N VAL A 186 10.93 -1.79 -12.58
CA VAL A 186 11.22 -3.01 -11.82
C VAL A 186 12.68 -3.04 -11.39
N LYS A 187 13.62 -2.67 -12.27
CA LYS A 187 15.05 -2.60 -11.91
C LYS A 187 15.29 -1.55 -10.82
N GLU A 188 14.73 -0.36 -10.94
CA GLU A 188 14.86 0.69 -9.92
C GLU A 188 14.26 0.25 -8.58
N VAL A 189 13.11 -0.41 -8.58
CA VAL A 189 12.50 -1.00 -7.37
C VAL A 189 13.43 -2.03 -6.76
N LEU A 190 13.99 -2.94 -7.55
CA LEU A 190 14.93 -3.96 -7.06
C LEU A 190 16.19 -3.33 -6.46
N TYR A 191 16.78 -2.32 -7.14
CA TYR A 191 17.92 -1.58 -6.60
C TYR A 191 17.58 -0.88 -5.28
N GLY A 192 16.40 -0.24 -5.21
CA GLY A 192 15.91 0.40 -4.00
C GLY A 192 15.75 -0.58 -2.83
N LEU A 193 15.16 -1.74 -3.07
CA LEU A 193 14.97 -2.77 -2.04
C LEU A 193 16.30 -3.35 -1.54
N VAL A 194 17.23 -3.66 -2.46
CA VAL A 194 18.56 -4.20 -2.12
C VAL A 194 19.37 -3.17 -1.33
N CYS A 195 19.45 -1.92 -1.81
CA CYS A 195 20.23 -0.88 -1.15
C CYS A 195 19.63 -0.50 0.20
N ARG A 196 18.30 -0.39 0.29
CA ARG A 196 17.59 -0.21 1.57
C ARG A 196 17.93 -1.35 2.52
N GLY A 197 17.84 -2.60 2.08
CA GLY A 197 18.10 -3.77 2.91
C GLY A 197 19.52 -3.78 3.49
N LEU A 198 20.52 -3.50 2.64
CA LEU A 198 21.93 -3.40 3.05
C LEU A 198 22.14 -2.27 4.06
N LEU A 199 21.70 -1.05 3.73
CA LEU A 199 21.87 0.12 4.61
C LEU A 199 21.13 -0.08 5.94
N HIS A 200 19.89 -0.55 5.90
CA HIS A 200 19.12 -0.85 7.11
C HIS A 200 19.85 -1.86 8.00
N TYR A 201 20.35 -2.97 7.43
CA TYR A 201 21.02 -4.02 8.20
C TYR A 201 22.25 -3.48 8.95
N PHE A 202 23.16 -2.79 8.26
CA PHE A 202 24.38 -2.28 8.89
C PHE A 202 24.09 -1.14 9.87
N ILE A 203 23.15 -0.24 9.57
CA ILE A 203 22.74 0.81 10.51
C ILE A 203 22.11 0.18 11.76
N HIS A 204 21.19 -0.76 11.59
CA HIS A 204 20.50 -1.37 12.71
C HIS A 204 21.48 -2.19 13.58
N ARG A 205 22.29 -3.04 12.96
CA ARG A 205 23.25 -3.90 13.66
C ARG A 205 24.42 -3.13 14.28
N ASP A 206 25.14 -2.35 13.48
CA ASP A 206 26.43 -1.81 13.90
C ASP A 206 26.32 -0.42 14.54
N ILE A 207 25.22 0.31 14.32
CA ILE A 207 25.00 1.65 14.90
C ILE A 207 23.98 1.60 16.04
N LEU A 208 22.81 1.02 15.82
CA LEU A 208 21.74 0.99 16.82
C LEU A 208 21.86 -0.14 17.84
N HIS A 209 22.58 -1.21 17.52
CA HIS A 209 22.97 -2.26 18.47
C HIS A 209 24.45 -2.23 18.84
N ALA A 210 25.12 -1.10 18.58
CA ALA A 210 26.39 -0.80 19.24
C ALA A 210 26.24 -0.80 20.77
N SER A 211 27.36 -0.84 21.50
CA SER A 211 27.34 -0.74 22.96
C SER A 211 26.61 0.54 23.43
N PRO A 212 25.53 0.45 24.24
CA PRO A 212 24.79 1.63 24.72
C PRO A 212 25.61 2.56 25.60
N ARG A 213 26.74 2.08 26.15
CA ARG A 213 27.69 2.92 26.90
C ARG A 213 28.45 3.86 25.98
N ASP A 214 28.64 3.47 24.73
CA ASP A 214 29.53 4.13 23.77
C ASP A 214 28.75 4.87 22.66
N SER A 215 27.45 4.59 22.49
CA SER A 215 26.60 5.22 21.48
C SER A 215 25.27 5.73 22.06
N ILE A 216 25.00 7.02 21.87
CA ILE A 216 23.71 7.62 22.23
C ILE A 216 22.56 7.06 21.37
N LEU A 217 22.83 6.72 20.12
CA LEU A 217 21.84 6.14 19.20
C LEU A 217 21.43 4.74 19.66
N ALA A 218 22.39 3.94 20.12
CA ALA A 218 22.11 2.61 20.65
C ALA A 218 21.31 2.67 21.96
N ARG A 219 21.63 3.64 22.82
CA ARG A 219 20.83 3.91 24.03
C ARG A 219 19.40 4.32 23.69
N TRP A 220 19.23 5.26 22.76
CA TRP A 220 17.90 5.69 22.32
C TRP A 220 17.10 4.54 21.72
N HIS A 221 17.68 3.74 20.84
CA HIS A 221 17.03 2.57 20.25
C HIS A 221 16.63 1.53 21.31
N SER A 222 17.53 1.26 22.27
CA SER A 222 17.26 0.37 23.41
C SER A 222 16.11 0.91 24.29
N ASP A 223 16.13 2.20 24.62
CA ASP A 223 15.17 2.82 25.53
C ASP A 223 13.78 3.05 24.91
N TRP A 224 13.71 3.13 23.58
CA TRP A 224 12.47 3.39 22.85
C TRP A 224 11.95 2.11 22.18
N ALA A 225 12.57 1.65 21.08
CA ALA A 225 12.12 0.46 20.36
C ALA A 225 12.10 -0.79 21.25
N HIS A 226 13.20 -1.11 21.93
CA HIS A 226 13.30 -2.29 22.82
C HIS A 226 12.67 -2.12 24.19
N SER A 227 12.05 -0.96 24.44
CA SER A 227 11.10 -0.84 25.55
C SER A 227 9.89 -1.74 25.31
N LEU A 228 9.54 -2.01 24.06
CA LEU A 228 8.55 -3.00 23.66
C LEU A 228 9.21 -4.38 23.56
N ARG A 229 8.52 -5.41 24.05
CA ARG A 229 9.00 -6.82 24.03
C ARG A 229 8.23 -7.71 23.07
N HIS A 230 7.24 -7.15 22.39
CA HIS A 230 6.40 -7.83 21.41
C HIS A 230 6.03 -6.84 20.31
N THR A 231 5.82 -7.34 19.11
CA THR A 231 5.50 -6.53 17.94
C THR A 231 4.00 -6.44 17.68
N PHE A 232 3.57 -5.26 17.27
CA PHE A 232 2.30 -5.00 16.57
C PHE A 232 2.59 -3.93 15.52
N SER A 233 1.76 -3.79 14.48
CA SER A 233 2.15 -3.06 13.26
C SER A 233 2.73 -1.64 13.49
N LEU A 234 2.18 -0.85 14.43
CA LEU A 234 2.69 0.49 14.75
C LEU A 234 4.07 0.49 15.43
N ALA A 235 4.49 -0.62 16.03
CA ALA A 235 5.80 -0.76 16.67
C ALA A 235 6.95 -0.57 15.66
N SER A 236 6.72 -0.85 14.37
CA SER A 236 7.69 -0.59 13.29
C SER A 236 8.08 0.89 13.14
N ALA A 237 7.20 1.81 13.54
CA ALA A 237 7.46 3.25 13.52
C ALA A 237 7.68 3.81 14.93
N TYR A 238 7.69 2.96 15.96
CA TYR A 238 7.90 3.36 17.34
C TYR A 238 9.38 3.24 17.73
N ASP A 239 10.09 4.35 17.60
CA ASP A 239 11.45 4.50 18.09
C ASP A 239 11.73 5.98 18.37
N HIS A 240 12.89 6.30 18.92
CA HIS A 240 13.38 7.67 18.97
C HIS A 240 13.40 8.25 17.54
N PRO A 241 12.91 9.49 17.29
CA PRO A 241 12.74 10.02 15.94
C PRO A 241 13.99 9.95 15.07
N VAL A 242 15.17 10.18 15.67
CA VAL A 242 16.46 10.07 14.96
C VAL A 242 16.77 8.62 14.57
N CYS A 243 16.51 7.65 15.45
CA CYS A 243 16.75 6.25 15.15
C CYS A 243 15.79 5.76 14.06
N HIS A 244 14.51 6.13 14.13
CA HIS A 244 13.53 5.87 13.06
C HIS A 244 13.97 6.45 11.71
N LEU A 245 14.46 7.70 11.70
CA LEU A 245 14.99 8.28 10.47
C LEU A 245 16.19 7.48 9.92
N LEU A 246 17.09 7.00 10.79
CA LEU A 246 18.28 6.26 10.38
C LEU A 246 17.95 4.86 9.84
N THR A 247 16.97 4.15 10.40
CA THR A 247 16.65 2.77 9.99
C THR A 247 15.58 2.68 8.91
N ASP A 248 14.59 3.57 8.91
CA ASP A 248 13.42 3.42 8.04
C ASP A 248 13.42 4.42 6.89
N TRP A 249 13.78 5.68 7.16
CA TRP A 249 13.71 6.75 6.16
C TRP A 249 14.99 6.87 5.34
N ALA A 250 16.14 7.01 6.00
CA ALA A 250 17.42 7.28 5.36
C ALA A 250 17.87 6.18 4.38
N PRO A 251 17.74 4.87 4.68
CA PRO A 251 18.12 3.82 3.73
C PRO A 251 17.37 3.93 2.40
N LEU A 252 16.09 4.29 2.45
CA LEU A 252 15.25 4.46 1.28
C LEU A 252 15.53 5.79 0.56
N TYR A 253 15.60 6.89 1.31
CA TYR A 253 15.82 8.22 0.75
C TYR A 253 17.23 8.36 0.13
N LEU A 254 18.27 7.84 0.78
CA LEU A 254 19.64 7.84 0.25
C LEU A 254 19.77 7.00 -1.01
N SER A 255 19.13 5.82 -1.05
CA SER A 255 19.05 5.02 -2.28
C SER A 255 18.43 5.83 -3.42
N THR A 256 17.36 6.55 -3.12
CA THR A 256 16.64 7.37 -4.09
C THR A 256 17.45 8.57 -4.54
N LEU A 257 18.15 9.25 -3.63
CA LEU A 257 19.06 10.35 -3.94
C LEU A 257 20.19 9.89 -4.86
N PHE A 258 20.76 8.70 -4.60
CA PHE A 258 21.87 8.14 -5.37
C PHE A 258 21.44 7.74 -6.80
N PHE A 259 20.35 7.00 -6.94
CA PHE A 259 19.86 6.50 -8.24
C PHE A 259 18.93 7.47 -8.97
N ARG A 260 18.51 8.55 -8.31
CA ARG A 260 17.56 9.57 -8.82
C ARG A 260 16.26 8.98 -9.35
N PHE A 261 15.59 8.17 -8.52
CA PHE A 261 14.35 7.51 -8.93
C PHE A 261 13.27 8.50 -9.37
N HIS A 262 12.42 8.04 -10.30
CA HIS A 262 11.20 8.76 -10.62
C HIS A 262 10.22 8.68 -9.43
N VAL A 263 9.42 9.72 -9.23
CA VAL A 263 8.45 9.80 -8.12
C VAL A 263 7.45 8.63 -8.10
N LEU A 264 7.09 8.07 -9.27
CA LEU A 264 6.25 6.87 -9.35
C LEU A 264 6.96 5.62 -8.82
N THR A 265 8.24 5.44 -9.14
CA THR A 265 9.08 4.38 -8.57
C THR A 265 9.18 4.54 -7.05
N TRP A 266 9.38 5.78 -6.59
CA TRP A 266 9.39 6.12 -5.16
C TRP A 266 8.08 5.75 -4.46
N TYR A 267 6.92 6.02 -5.06
CA TYR A 267 5.63 5.62 -4.50
C TYR A 267 5.45 4.11 -4.41
N ILE A 268 5.83 3.36 -5.47
CA ILE A 268 5.77 1.90 -5.44
C ILE A 268 6.68 1.35 -4.34
N LEU A 269 7.93 1.82 -4.28
CA LEU A 269 8.88 1.42 -3.24
C LEU A 269 8.33 1.72 -1.84
N THR A 270 7.85 2.95 -1.62
CA THR A 270 7.27 3.36 -0.35
C THR A 270 6.06 2.51 0.01
N ALA A 271 5.21 2.15 -0.95
CA ALA A 271 4.04 1.29 -0.72
C ALA A 271 4.45 -0.14 -0.36
N ILE A 272 5.40 -0.73 -1.08
CA ILE A 272 5.94 -2.08 -0.80
C ILE A 272 6.53 -2.11 0.61
N ILE A 273 7.38 -1.14 0.96
CA ILE A 273 8.04 -1.08 2.26
C ILE A 273 7.03 -0.80 3.39
N SER A 274 6.03 0.05 3.14
CA SER A 274 4.93 0.31 4.08
C SER A 274 4.14 -0.95 4.40
N LEU A 275 3.80 -1.73 3.36
CA LEU A 275 3.12 -3.02 3.52
C LEU A 275 4.01 -4.05 4.22
N GLU A 276 5.29 -4.12 3.85
CA GLU A 276 6.27 -4.98 4.51
C GLU A 276 6.31 -4.68 6.02
N GLN A 277 6.55 -3.43 6.41
CA GLN A 277 6.55 -2.99 7.81
C GLN A 277 5.24 -3.33 8.52
N PHE A 278 4.10 -3.05 7.88
CA PHE A 278 2.79 -3.40 8.42
C PHE A 278 2.66 -4.90 8.72
N PHE A 279 3.03 -5.76 7.76
CA PHE A 279 2.86 -7.21 7.86
C PHE A 279 3.87 -7.85 8.83
N ILE A 280 5.17 -7.56 8.71
CA ILE A 280 6.20 -8.22 9.51
C ILE A 280 6.10 -7.85 11.00
N PHE A 281 5.56 -6.66 11.31
CA PHE A 281 5.32 -6.26 12.70
C PHE A 281 3.93 -6.60 13.22
N SER A 282 2.96 -6.98 12.38
CA SER A 282 1.57 -7.21 12.80
C SER A 282 1.42 -8.27 13.90
N GLY A 283 2.35 -9.24 13.93
CA GLY A 283 2.29 -10.40 14.81
C GLY A 283 1.27 -11.46 14.38
N TYR A 284 0.58 -11.28 13.25
CA TYR A 284 -0.37 -12.26 12.73
C TYR A 284 0.34 -13.48 12.13
N SER A 285 -0.23 -14.66 12.39
CA SER A 285 0.26 -15.95 11.88
C SER A 285 -0.23 -16.23 10.45
N VAL A 286 -1.33 -15.60 10.02
CA VAL A 286 -1.88 -15.73 8.67
C VAL A 286 -1.57 -14.47 7.88
N LEU A 287 -0.70 -14.61 6.90
CA LEU A 287 -0.21 -13.52 6.06
C LEU A 287 -0.45 -13.84 4.57
N PRO A 288 -0.55 -12.83 3.68
CA PRO A 288 -0.77 -13.05 2.25
C PRO A 288 0.26 -14.00 1.62
N SER A 289 1.52 -13.90 2.06
CA SER A 289 2.53 -14.95 1.87
C SER A 289 2.66 -15.72 3.19
N GLN A 290 2.22 -16.98 3.17
CA GLN A 290 2.02 -17.77 4.37
C GLN A 290 3.34 -18.25 5.00
N ILE A 291 4.45 -18.28 4.25
CA ILE A 291 5.73 -18.79 4.76
C ILE A 291 6.79 -17.69 4.75
N LEU A 292 7.10 -17.06 3.60
CA LEU A 292 8.15 -16.03 3.56
C LEU A 292 7.84 -14.82 4.47
N LEU A 293 6.63 -14.25 4.35
CA LEU A 293 6.25 -13.10 5.19
C LEU A 293 6.05 -13.50 6.66
N ALA A 294 5.62 -14.74 6.91
CA ALA A 294 5.56 -15.29 8.27
C ALA A 294 6.95 -15.50 8.87
N GLY A 295 7.93 -15.95 8.09
CA GLY A 295 9.32 -16.09 8.52
C GLY A 295 9.95 -14.74 8.86
N MET A 296 9.74 -13.73 8.02
CA MET A 296 10.15 -12.36 8.32
C MET A 296 9.51 -11.84 9.61
N ALA A 297 8.22 -12.09 9.82
CA ALA A 297 7.52 -11.70 11.05
C ALA A 297 8.08 -12.43 12.30
N ARG A 298 8.33 -13.74 12.21
CA ARG A 298 8.93 -14.53 13.31
C ARG A 298 10.30 -13.99 13.70
N ARG A 299 11.18 -13.74 12.72
CA ARG A 299 12.52 -13.19 12.97
C ARG A 299 12.46 -11.80 13.60
N THR A 300 11.57 -10.94 13.10
CA THR A 300 11.33 -9.59 13.67
C THR A 300 10.87 -9.70 15.12
N ASP A 301 9.94 -10.58 15.43
CA ASP A 301 9.43 -10.76 16.77
C ASP A 301 10.48 -11.38 17.73
N SER A 302 11.28 -12.34 17.27
CA SER A 302 12.46 -12.86 18.00
C SER A 302 13.51 -11.78 18.28
N HIS A 303 13.72 -10.82 17.37
CA HIS A 303 14.60 -9.67 17.61
C HIS A 303 14.13 -8.85 18.83
N TYR A 304 12.85 -8.50 18.90
CA TYR A 304 12.29 -7.72 20.03
C TYR A 304 12.29 -8.50 21.34
N VAL A 305 11.99 -9.78 21.30
CA VAL A 305 11.92 -10.64 22.51
C VAL A 305 13.29 -10.85 23.12
N THR A 306 14.31 -11.03 22.28
CA THR A 306 15.69 -11.20 22.75
C THR A 306 16.35 -9.87 23.16
N GLY A 307 15.71 -8.74 22.84
CA GLY A 307 16.24 -7.40 23.07
C GLY A 307 17.37 -7.04 22.11
N GLY A 308 17.30 -7.51 20.86
CA GLY A 308 18.22 -7.15 19.80
C GLY A 308 19.47 -8.02 19.65
N LYS A 309 19.42 -9.30 20.06
CA LYS A 309 20.58 -10.20 20.00
C LYS A 309 20.87 -10.77 18.61
N GLY A 310 19.97 -10.60 17.64
CA GLY A 310 20.08 -11.11 16.28
C GLY A 310 18.89 -10.67 15.42
N ASN A 311 18.83 -11.11 14.17
CA ASN A 311 17.79 -10.76 13.18
C ASN A 311 17.66 -9.25 12.95
N TYR A 312 18.73 -8.61 12.47
CA TYR A 312 18.79 -7.16 12.26
C TYR A 312 18.16 -6.71 10.94
N GLY A 313 18.05 -7.59 9.95
CA GLY A 313 17.51 -7.29 8.63
C GLY A 313 16.04 -7.68 8.49
N ASN A 314 15.26 -6.82 7.82
CA ASN A 314 13.82 -7.06 7.61
C ASN A 314 13.49 -8.37 6.88
N TRP A 315 14.34 -8.79 5.94
CA TRP A 315 14.13 -10.06 5.20
C TRP A 315 14.84 -11.26 5.84
N GLY A 316 15.84 -11.02 6.69
CA GLY A 316 16.73 -12.05 7.25
C GLY A 316 17.83 -12.56 6.32
N VAL A 317 17.89 -12.12 5.05
CA VAL A 317 18.92 -12.59 4.09
C VAL A 317 20.32 -12.22 4.57
N LEU A 318 20.51 -10.99 5.04
CA LEU A 318 21.82 -10.56 5.55
C LEU A 318 22.14 -11.20 6.90
N ASP A 319 21.14 -11.48 7.74
CA ASP A 319 21.36 -12.26 8.96
C ASP A 319 21.82 -13.69 8.68
N TRP A 320 21.29 -14.31 7.64
CA TRP A 320 21.76 -15.61 7.16
C TRP A 320 23.20 -15.53 6.63
N ILE A 321 23.50 -14.55 5.76
CA ILE A 321 24.85 -14.38 5.17
C ILE A 321 25.91 -14.14 6.26
N PHE A 322 25.61 -13.32 7.25
CA PHE A 322 26.55 -12.92 8.30
C PHE A 322 26.45 -13.75 9.58
N GLY A 323 25.56 -14.75 9.63
CA GLY A 323 25.37 -15.59 10.82
C GLY A 323 24.86 -14.83 12.05
N THR A 324 24.02 -13.80 11.85
CA THR A 324 23.47 -12.97 12.93
C THR A 324 22.01 -13.30 13.26
N GLY A 325 21.56 -14.52 12.95
CA GLY A 325 20.23 -15.00 13.34
C GLY A 325 20.10 -15.18 14.86
N CYS A 326 18.88 -15.02 15.39
CA CYS A 326 18.60 -15.37 16.78
C CYS A 326 18.73 -16.90 17.00
N PRO A 327 19.25 -17.36 18.15
CA PRO A 327 19.36 -18.80 18.41
C PRO A 327 18.02 -19.52 18.38
N GLY A 328 17.93 -20.59 17.57
CA GLY A 328 16.73 -21.42 17.45
C GLY A 328 15.69 -20.91 16.44
N ASP A 329 15.93 -19.77 15.79
CA ASP A 329 15.10 -19.33 14.67
C ASP A 329 15.49 -20.05 13.37
N ALA A 330 14.50 -20.34 12.54
CA ALA A 330 14.69 -20.79 11.16
C ALA A 330 15.22 -19.64 10.28
N ASP A 331 16.10 -19.97 9.34
CA ASP A 331 16.68 -19.00 8.43
C ASP A 331 15.83 -18.80 7.15
N VAL A 332 16.35 -18.00 6.22
CA VAL A 332 15.62 -17.71 4.96
C VAL A 332 15.61 -18.91 4.01
N VAL A 333 16.62 -19.77 4.07
CA VAL A 333 16.68 -20.98 3.25
C VAL A 333 15.62 -21.97 3.70
N ASP A 334 15.44 -22.12 5.02
CA ASP A 334 14.36 -22.91 5.61
C ASP A 334 12.98 -22.40 5.14
N ASP A 335 12.73 -21.08 5.20
CA ASP A 335 11.47 -20.50 4.74
C ASP A 335 11.20 -20.73 3.25
N VAL A 336 12.24 -20.65 2.40
CA VAL A 336 12.11 -20.90 0.95
C VAL A 336 11.82 -22.36 0.69
N GLN A 337 12.51 -23.28 1.37
CA GLN A 337 12.29 -24.72 1.25
C GLN A 337 10.86 -25.09 1.65
N ASP A 338 10.40 -24.58 2.80
CA ASP A 338 9.03 -24.78 3.28
C ASP A 338 7.98 -24.25 2.28
N GLU A 339 8.24 -23.08 1.65
CA GLU A 339 7.33 -22.50 0.66
C GLU A 339 7.28 -23.34 -0.62
N VAL A 340 8.42 -23.86 -1.08
CA VAL A 340 8.49 -24.78 -2.23
C VAL A 340 7.73 -26.07 -1.93
N ASP A 341 7.94 -26.67 -0.76
CA ASP A 341 7.29 -27.93 -0.38
C ASP A 341 5.77 -27.76 -0.25
N LYS A 342 5.32 -26.68 0.40
CA LYS A 342 3.88 -26.38 0.53
C LYS A 342 3.21 -26.10 -0.82
N ARG A 343 3.88 -25.40 -1.73
CA ARG A 343 3.37 -25.20 -3.10
C ARG A 343 3.31 -26.52 -3.88
N GLY A 344 4.33 -27.36 -3.73
CA GLY A 344 4.36 -28.70 -4.32
C GLY A 344 3.18 -29.55 -3.87
N VAL A 345 2.86 -29.54 -2.57
CA VAL A 345 1.69 -30.24 -2.02
C VAL A 345 0.37 -29.69 -2.56
N LYS A 346 0.19 -28.36 -2.60
CA LYS A 346 -1.02 -27.73 -3.16
C LYS A 346 -1.20 -28.06 -4.64
N GLN A 347 -0.14 -28.05 -5.43
CA GLN A 347 -0.18 -28.39 -6.85
C GLN A 347 -0.54 -29.86 -7.07
N ARG A 348 0.04 -30.79 -6.29
CA ARG A 348 -0.31 -32.21 -6.35
C ARG A 348 -1.78 -32.44 -5.99
N ALA A 349 -2.28 -31.80 -4.94
CA ALA A 349 -3.69 -31.89 -4.54
C ALA A 349 -4.62 -31.35 -5.64
N SER A 350 -4.29 -30.21 -6.25
CA SER A 350 -5.05 -29.63 -7.36
C SER A 350 -5.09 -30.55 -8.58
N ASN A 351 -3.96 -31.17 -8.93
CA ASN A 351 -3.88 -32.10 -10.05
C ASN A 351 -4.73 -33.36 -9.80
N MET A 352 -4.67 -33.92 -8.60
CA MET A 352 -5.50 -35.09 -8.24
C MET A 352 -7.01 -34.79 -8.31
N ILE A 353 -7.44 -33.59 -7.89
CA ILE A 353 -8.83 -33.16 -8.00
C ILE A 353 -9.22 -32.97 -9.47
N GLY A 354 -8.33 -32.39 -10.29
CA GLY A 354 -8.52 -32.24 -11.73
C GLY A 354 -8.69 -33.58 -12.44
N ASP A 355 -7.79 -34.54 -12.17
CA ASP A 355 -7.83 -35.88 -12.73
C ASP A 355 -9.09 -36.66 -12.29
N ALA A 356 -9.49 -36.52 -11.03
CA ALA A 356 -10.74 -37.12 -10.53
C ALA A 356 -11.98 -36.49 -11.21
N GLY A 357 -12.00 -35.17 -11.37
CA GLY A 357 -13.07 -34.46 -12.08
C GLY A 357 -13.14 -34.85 -13.57
N GLU A 358 -12.00 -35.03 -14.23
CA GLU A 358 -11.96 -35.47 -15.62
C GLU A 358 -12.42 -36.94 -15.78
N ARG A 359 -12.06 -37.82 -14.84
CA ARG A 359 -12.55 -39.20 -14.80
C ARG A 359 -14.06 -39.27 -14.59
N ILE A 360 -14.62 -38.45 -13.70
CA ILE A 360 -16.07 -38.36 -13.49
C ILE A 360 -16.76 -37.82 -14.74
N ARG A 361 -16.21 -36.80 -15.40
CA ARG A 361 -16.76 -36.26 -16.66
C ARG A 361 -16.76 -37.30 -17.78
N LYS A 362 -15.64 -38.02 -17.98
CA LYS A 362 -15.53 -39.11 -18.95
C LYS A 362 -16.48 -40.27 -18.64
N SER A 363 -16.68 -40.59 -17.36
CA SER A 363 -17.68 -41.57 -16.93
C SER A 363 -19.10 -41.11 -17.26
N ASN A 364 -19.42 -39.83 -17.06
CA ASN A 364 -20.76 -39.29 -17.34
C ASN A 364 -21.05 -39.20 -18.85
N ASP A 365 -20.04 -38.89 -19.66
CA ASP A 365 -20.15 -38.93 -21.13
C ASP A 365 -20.29 -40.36 -21.66
N SER A 366 -19.67 -41.36 -20.99
CA SER A 366 -19.85 -42.78 -21.34
C SER A 366 -21.20 -43.38 -20.92
N VAL A 367 -21.94 -42.71 -20.04
CA VAL A 367 -23.28 -43.11 -19.56
C VAL A 367 -24.41 -42.42 -20.35
N ARG A 368 -24.09 -41.60 -21.36
CA ARG A 368 -25.04 -41.18 -22.41
C ARG A 368 -24.93 -42.10 -23.62
N PRO A 369 -25.71 -43.19 -23.73
CA PRO A 369 -25.92 -43.81 -25.03
C PRO A 369 -26.72 -42.83 -25.90
N SER A 370 -26.35 -42.81 -27.18
CA SER A 370 -27.02 -42.10 -28.25
C SER A 370 -28.55 -42.25 -28.20
N ILE A 371 -29.26 -41.20 -27.81
CA ILE A 371 -30.65 -40.98 -28.24
C ILE A 371 -30.56 -40.19 -29.53
N LYS A 372 -30.26 -40.91 -30.62
CA LYS A 372 -30.58 -40.48 -31.97
C LYS A 372 -31.72 -41.40 -32.41
N ILE A 373 -32.80 -40.78 -32.90
CA ILE A 373 -33.99 -41.38 -33.53
C ILE A 373 -35.10 -41.79 -32.55
N THR A 374 -35.83 -40.78 -32.09
CA THR A 374 -37.29 -40.72 -32.19
C THR A 374 -37.63 -39.25 -32.44
N GLN A 375 -37.57 -38.86 -33.72
CA GLN A 375 -38.05 -37.58 -34.22
C GLN A 375 -39.00 -37.82 -35.41
N ASP A 376 -39.73 -38.94 -35.33
CA ASP A 376 -40.96 -39.18 -36.07
C ASP A 376 -42.02 -39.39 -35.00
N LEU A 377 -43.17 -38.71 -35.11
CA LEU A 377 -44.31 -38.68 -34.19
C LEU A 377 -44.28 -37.59 -33.12
N GLU A 378 -44.37 -36.31 -33.54
CA GLU A 378 -45.14 -35.26 -32.85
C GLU A 378 -45.10 -33.97 -33.71
N ASP A 379 -45.66 -34.06 -34.92
CA ASP A 379 -46.11 -32.89 -35.69
C ASP A 379 -47.60 -33.08 -36.01
N ASP A 380 -48.38 -33.38 -34.97
CA ASP A 380 -49.83 -33.51 -35.05
C ASP A 380 -50.41 -33.25 -33.66
N THR A 381 -50.55 -31.96 -33.30
CA THR A 381 -51.71 -31.37 -32.60
C THR A 381 -51.35 -30.04 -31.93
N HIS A 382 -51.73 -28.94 -32.59
CA HIS A 382 -52.43 -27.77 -32.03
C HIS A 382 -52.05 -26.47 -32.74
N ILE A 383 -52.66 -26.26 -33.92
CA ILE A 383 -53.24 -24.94 -34.22
C ILE A 383 -54.75 -25.14 -34.38
N LEU A 384 -55.46 -25.05 -33.25
CA LEU A 384 -56.87 -24.68 -33.26
C LEU A 384 -56.97 -23.20 -33.59
N ARG A 385 -57.08 -22.87 -34.88
CA ARG A 385 -57.68 -21.60 -35.30
C ARG A 385 -58.58 -21.80 -36.50
N ARG A 386 -59.88 -21.68 -36.20
CA ARG A 386 -60.88 -21.02 -37.03
C ARG A 386 -61.45 -21.86 -38.19
N HIS A 387 -62.48 -22.63 -37.84
CA HIS A 387 -63.70 -22.68 -38.63
C HIS A 387 -64.14 -21.24 -38.97
N GLN A 388 -63.97 -20.82 -40.22
CA GLN A 388 -64.98 -20.04 -40.94
C GLN A 388 -64.63 -19.98 -42.43
N ASP A 389 -65.58 -20.50 -43.22
CA ASP A 389 -65.94 -20.07 -44.57
C ASP A 389 -65.15 -20.58 -45.80
N LEU A 390 -65.80 -21.55 -46.47
CA LEU A 390 -66.16 -21.58 -47.91
C LEU A 390 -65.01 -21.55 -48.97
N HIS A 391 -64.71 -22.73 -49.51
CA HIS A 391 -64.75 -23.14 -50.94
C HIS A 391 -64.66 -22.05 -52.07
N PRO A 392 -64.17 -22.42 -53.29
CA PRO A 392 -62.78 -22.55 -53.74
C PRO A 392 -62.47 -21.70 -55.01
N LYS A 393 -61.21 -21.68 -55.48
CA LYS A 393 -60.74 -21.79 -56.90
C LYS A 393 -59.33 -21.18 -57.08
N VAL A 394 -58.32 -21.95 -57.48
CA VAL A 394 -57.79 -22.19 -58.86
C VAL A 394 -56.84 -21.09 -59.36
N GLY A 395 -55.62 -21.51 -59.75
CA GLY A 395 -54.67 -20.79 -60.63
C GLY A 395 -53.91 -19.65 -59.94
N GLU A 396 -52.71 -19.23 -60.32
CA GLU A 396 -51.82 -19.58 -61.42
C GLU A 396 -50.47 -18.89 -61.08
N GLU A 397 -49.38 -19.49 -61.57
CA GLU A 397 -48.13 -18.90 -62.07
C GLU A 397 -47.57 -17.53 -61.61
N ALA A 398 -46.30 -17.62 -61.19
CA ALA A 398 -45.11 -17.02 -61.82
C ALA A 398 -44.79 -15.51 -61.70
N LYS A 399 -43.46 -15.30 -61.54
CA LYS A 399 -42.64 -14.13 -61.95
C LYS A 399 -42.91 -12.84 -61.16
N ASP A 400 -41.99 -11.89 -61.02
CA ASP A 400 -40.58 -11.64 -61.32
C ASP A 400 -40.40 -10.18 -60.83
N LYS A 401 -39.17 -9.75 -60.52
CA LYS A 401 -38.75 -8.33 -60.53
C LYS A 401 -39.42 -7.40 -59.47
N GLN A 402 -38.87 -6.27 -59.03
CA GLN A 402 -37.60 -5.54 -59.13
C GLN A 402 -37.81 -4.27 -58.28
N HIS A 403 -36.71 -3.68 -57.77
CA HIS A 403 -36.61 -2.27 -57.34
C HIS A 403 -37.55 -1.88 -56.16
N GLU A 404 -37.27 -0.95 -55.26
CA GLU A 404 -36.24 0.06 -55.10
C GLU A 404 -36.37 0.57 -53.65
N LEU A 405 -35.25 1.07 -53.12
CA LEU A 405 -35.11 1.99 -51.97
C LEU A 405 -35.26 1.43 -50.55
#